data_AF-A0A1R1XKU2-F1
#
_entry.id   AF-A0A1R1XKU2-F1
#
_cell.length_a   1.000
_cell.length_b   1.000
_cell.length_c   1.000
_cell.angle_alpha   90.00
_cell.angle_beta   90.00
_cell.angle_gamma   90.00
#
_symmetry.space_group_name_H-M   'P 1'
#
loop_
_entity.id
_entity.type
_entity.pdbx_description
1 polymer ?
#
loop_
_entity_poly.entity_id
_entity_poly.type
_entity_poly.pdbx_seq_one_letter_code
_entity_poly.pdbx_strand_id
1 'polypeptide(L)'
;MAIANIGDTIRTTWEANGHYNPFRPTYATIRFSTFPNFLQKSYNQQHPQQVGSPRIKPAVSQNPPANSPLKPVDITTFAFASPANCINPQDPNSVCFVDWKIPTVLVPNNTYSFFWIWNFDFNPAGEVYTSCFDIHIY
;
A
#
# COMPACT_ATOMS: atom_id res chain seq x y z
N MET A 1 6.25 -3.70 13.37
CA MET A 1 7.02 -2.64 12.70
C MET A 1 8.28 -3.28 12.16
N ALA A 2 8.58 -3.10 10.87
CA ALA A 2 9.80 -3.61 10.25
C ALA A 2 10.91 -2.55 10.26
N ILE A 3 12.15 -2.99 10.07
CA ILE A 3 13.37 -2.17 10.06
C ILE A 3 14.12 -2.45 8.76
N ALA A 4 14.57 -1.42 8.05
CA ALA A 4 15.34 -1.55 6.82
C ALA A 4 16.19 -0.30 6.52
N ASN A 5 17.18 -0.41 5.64
CA ASN A 5 17.88 0.73 5.05
C ASN A 5 17.22 1.13 3.72
N ILE A 6 17.55 2.33 3.25
CA ILE A 6 17.20 2.74 1.89
C ILE A 6 17.78 1.79 0.85
N GLY A 7 16.97 1.41 -0.14
CA GLY A 7 17.39 0.49 -1.21
C GLY A 7 17.38 -1.00 -0.85
N ASP A 8 17.17 -1.37 0.41
CA ASP A 8 17.02 -2.77 0.83
C ASP A 8 15.83 -3.42 0.11
N THR A 9 15.98 -4.70 -0.24
CA THR A 9 14.88 -5.51 -0.73
C THR A 9 14.12 -6.11 0.45
N ILE A 10 12.83 -5.84 0.55
CA ILE A 10 11.93 -6.43 1.55
C ILE A 10 10.96 -7.38 0.85
N ARG A 11 10.68 -8.50 1.53
CA ARG A 11 9.61 -9.41 1.17
C ARG A 11 8.34 -9.11 1.95
N THR A 12 7.25 -8.84 1.25
CA THR A 12 5.90 -8.82 1.83
C THR A 12 5.20 -10.14 1.52
N THR A 13 4.49 -10.71 2.48
CA THR A 13 3.73 -11.96 2.35
C THR A 13 2.27 -11.78 2.71
N TRP A 14 1.38 -12.50 2.06
CA TRP A 14 -0.07 -12.54 2.34
C TRP A 14 -0.65 -13.90 1.95
N GLU A 15 -1.86 -14.21 2.42
CA GLU A 15 -2.58 -15.42 2.00
C GLU A 15 -3.50 -15.08 0.81
N ALA A 16 -3.57 -15.99 -0.18
CA ALA A 16 -4.43 -15.81 -1.35
C ALA A 16 -5.93 -15.86 -1.01
N ASN A 17 -6.32 -16.52 0.09
CA ASN A 17 -7.69 -16.55 0.63
C ASN A 17 -8.78 -16.88 -0.40
N GLY A 18 -8.53 -17.85 -1.28
CA GLY A 18 -9.47 -18.25 -2.33
C GLY A 18 -9.45 -17.37 -3.57
N HIS A 19 -8.62 -16.32 -3.62
CA HIS A 19 -8.53 -15.39 -4.75
C HIS A 19 -7.42 -15.73 -5.74
N TYR A 20 -6.92 -16.97 -5.69
CA TYR A 20 -6.01 -17.49 -6.70
C TYR A 20 -6.75 -17.71 -8.03
N ASN A 21 -6.42 -16.93 -9.06
CA ASN A 21 -7.01 -17.07 -10.40
C ASN A 21 -5.93 -16.98 -11.49
N PRO A 22 -5.46 -18.12 -12.03
CA PRO A 22 -4.37 -18.13 -13.00
C PRO A 22 -4.80 -17.64 -14.40
N PHE A 23 -6.11 -17.61 -14.69
CA PHE A 23 -6.63 -17.23 -16.00
C PHE A 23 -6.96 -15.73 -16.11
N ARG A 24 -7.18 -15.07 -14.96
CA ARG A 24 -7.43 -13.63 -14.88
C ARG A 24 -6.79 -13.10 -13.59
N PRO A 25 -5.49 -12.78 -13.61
CA PRO A 25 -4.83 -12.22 -12.44
C PRO A 25 -5.41 -10.85 -12.11
N THR A 26 -5.55 -10.56 -10.81
CA THR A 26 -5.73 -9.19 -10.31
C THR A 26 -4.41 -8.64 -9.79
N TYR A 27 -4.35 -7.33 -9.54
CA TYR A 27 -3.10 -6.66 -9.18
C TYR A 27 -3.24 -5.85 -7.89
N ALA A 28 -2.23 -5.96 -7.05
CA ALA A 28 -2.05 -5.12 -5.88
C ALA A 28 -0.90 -4.14 -6.12
N THR A 29 -0.94 -3.00 -5.43
CA THR A 29 0.10 -1.98 -5.49
C THR A 29 0.51 -1.60 -4.08
N ILE A 30 1.81 -1.61 -3.82
CA ILE A 30 2.37 -1.04 -2.58
C ILE A 30 2.63 0.44 -2.81
N ARG A 31 2.16 1.24 -1.85
CA ARG A 31 2.29 2.70 -1.80
C ARG A 31 2.92 3.11 -0.48
N PHE A 32 3.48 4.31 -0.45
CA PHE A 32 4.00 4.90 0.78
C PHE A 32 3.72 6.39 0.84
N SER A 33 3.67 6.92 2.06
CA SER A 33 3.74 8.35 2.32
C SER A 33 5.20 8.80 2.23
N THR A 34 5.48 9.85 1.46
CA THR A 34 6.81 10.51 1.45
C THR A 34 7.10 11.29 2.73
N PHE A 35 6.15 11.35 3.66
CA PHE A 35 6.21 12.13 4.88
C PHE A 35 6.34 11.22 6.12
N PRO A 36 7.35 11.44 6.99
CA PRO A 36 7.53 10.67 8.22
C PRO A 36 6.32 10.76 9.18
N ASN A 37 6.04 9.66 9.89
CA ASN A 37 4.89 9.53 10.78
C ASN A 37 4.89 10.56 11.94
N PHE A 38 6.05 10.99 12.44
CA PHE A 38 6.10 11.99 13.53
C PHE A 38 5.72 13.39 13.08
N LEU A 39 6.06 13.77 11.85
CA LEU A 39 5.62 15.04 11.29
C LEU A 39 4.12 15.00 11.00
N GLN A 40 3.53 13.82 10.78
CA GLN A 40 2.08 13.71 10.60
C GLN A 40 1.31 14.09 11.87
N LYS A 41 1.81 13.77 13.07
CA LYS A 41 1.18 14.23 14.32
C LYS A 41 1.22 15.76 14.43
N SER A 42 2.38 16.38 14.21
CA SER A 42 2.51 17.84 14.24
C SER A 42 1.70 18.52 13.13
N TYR A 43 1.70 17.96 11.92
CA TYR A 43 0.88 18.44 10.81
C TYR A 43 -0.62 18.36 11.13
N ASN A 44 -1.10 17.23 11.66
CA ASN A 44 -2.50 17.06 12.05
C ASN A 44 -2.90 17.98 13.22
N GLN A 45 -1.96 18.32 14.11
CA GLN A 45 -2.18 19.31 15.18
C GLN A 45 -2.28 20.74 14.63
N GLN A 46 -1.48 21.07 13.61
CA GLN A 46 -1.49 22.38 12.95
C GLN A 46 -2.63 22.52 11.93
N HIS A 47 -3.12 21.40 11.38
CA HIS A 47 -4.20 21.32 10.41
C HIS A 47 -5.22 20.30 10.90
N PRO A 48 -6.00 20.60 11.95
CA PRO A 48 -7.05 19.70 12.40
C PRO A 48 -8.04 19.50 11.25
N GLN A 49 -8.01 18.31 10.62
CA GLN A 49 -9.05 17.93 9.69
C GLN A 49 -10.37 18.01 10.44
N GLN A 50 -11.33 18.76 9.88
CA GLN A 50 -12.63 18.96 10.50
C GLN A 50 -13.20 17.60 10.88
N VAL A 51 -13.37 17.41 12.18
CA VAL A 51 -13.96 16.22 12.80
C VAL A 51 -15.45 16.23 12.47
N GLY A 52 -15.76 15.86 11.24
CA GLY A 52 -17.08 15.53 10.77
C GLY A 52 -16.88 14.41 9.79
N SER A 53 -17.54 13.27 10.00
CA SER A 53 -17.61 12.19 9.02
C SER A 53 -17.73 12.80 7.62
N PRO A 54 -16.91 12.40 6.63
CA PRO A 54 -17.07 12.91 5.29
C PRO A 54 -18.47 12.51 4.84
N ARG A 55 -19.40 13.47 4.82
CA ARG A 55 -20.50 13.40 3.85
C ARG A 55 -19.77 13.33 2.52
N ILE A 56 -19.79 12.16 1.88
CA ILE A 56 -19.44 12.04 0.47
C ILE A 56 -20.46 12.91 -0.28
N LYS A 57 -20.17 14.20 -0.38
CA LYS A 57 -20.67 15.01 -1.47
C LYS A 57 -19.95 14.47 -2.71
N PRO A 58 -20.64 14.16 -3.80
CA PRO A 58 -20.00 13.80 -5.05
C PRO A 58 -19.26 15.03 -5.55
N ALA A 59 -18.01 15.19 -5.09
CA ALA A 59 -17.13 16.26 -5.50
C ALA A 59 -16.44 15.81 -6.79
N VAL A 60 -16.94 16.37 -7.88
CA VAL A 60 -16.19 16.79 -9.08
C VAL A 60 -14.68 16.62 -8.90
N SER A 61 -14.08 15.84 -9.80
CA SER A 61 -12.66 15.76 -10.11
C SER A 61 -11.86 16.96 -9.59
N GLN A 62 -11.22 16.79 -8.43
CA GLN A 62 -10.13 17.66 -8.01
C GLN A 62 -8.86 16.84 -8.16
N ASN A 63 -8.17 17.04 -9.28
CA ASN A 63 -6.75 16.71 -9.37
C ASN A 63 -6.05 17.43 -8.22
N PRO A 64 -5.54 16.72 -7.19
CA PRO A 64 -4.74 17.38 -6.19
C PRO A 64 -3.50 17.94 -6.87
N PRO A 65 -2.97 19.10 -6.43
CA PRO A 65 -1.73 19.65 -6.97
C PRO A 65 -0.67 18.55 -6.97
N ALA A 66 0.04 18.40 -8.09
CA ALA A 66 0.96 17.29 -8.36
C ALA A 66 2.07 17.13 -7.29
N ASN A 67 2.26 18.13 -6.43
CA ASN A 67 3.30 18.21 -5.41
C ASN A 67 2.74 18.17 -3.97
N SER A 68 1.54 17.62 -3.74
CA SER A 68 1.06 17.44 -2.36
C SER A 68 1.90 16.39 -1.62
N PRO A 69 2.55 16.72 -0.49
CA PRO A 69 3.40 15.80 0.28
C PRO A 69 2.62 14.64 0.92
N LEU A 70 1.29 14.70 0.87
CA LEU A 70 0.37 13.67 1.36
C LEU A 70 -0.07 12.70 0.27
N LYS A 71 0.31 12.92 -1.00
CA LYS A 71 -0.05 12.00 -2.08
C LYS A 71 0.81 10.74 -1.96
N PRO A 72 0.21 9.56 -1.76
CA PRO A 72 0.98 8.33 -1.72
C PRO A 72 1.65 8.08 -3.07
N VAL A 73 2.88 7.59 -3.03
CA VAL A 73 3.67 7.26 -4.22
C VAL A 73 3.65 5.75 -4.43
N ASP A 74 3.40 5.33 -5.67
CA ASP A 74 3.45 3.92 -6.08
C ASP A 74 4.90 3.42 -6.02
N ILE A 75 5.12 2.29 -5.34
CA ILE A 75 6.43 1.63 -5.26
C ILE A 75 6.51 0.51 -6.29
N THR A 76 5.52 -0.38 -6.27
CA THR A 76 5.48 -1.54 -7.13
C THR A 76 4.04 -2.01 -7.30
N THR A 77 3.73 -2.53 -8.50
CA THR A 77 2.48 -3.22 -8.82
C THR A 77 2.81 -4.66 -9.19
N PHE A 78 2.08 -5.60 -8.61
CA PHE A 78 2.33 -7.03 -8.76
C PHE A 78 1.01 -7.81 -8.84
N ALA A 79 1.06 -9.01 -9.42
CA ALA A 79 -0.09 -9.91 -9.43
C ALA A 79 -0.41 -10.33 -7.99
N PHE A 80 -1.67 -10.17 -7.56
CA PHE A 80 -2.08 -10.50 -6.19
C PHE A 80 -1.91 -12.00 -5.88
N ALA A 81 -2.21 -12.87 -6.84
CA ALA A 81 -1.97 -14.30 -6.71
C ALA A 81 -1.69 -14.92 -8.08
N SER A 82 -0.54 -15.61 -8.21
CA SER A 82 -0.10 -16.24 -9.46
C SER A 82 0.86 -17.41 -9.18
N PRO A 83 1.10 -18.31 -10.15
CA PRO A 83 2.10 -19.37 -9.98
C PRO A 83 3.51 -18.85 -9.70
N ALA A 84 3.83 -17.62 -10.13
CA ALA A 84 5.16 -17.04 -9.99
C ALA A 84 5.43 -16.53 -8.57
N ASN A 85 4.39 -16.29 -7.78
CA ASN A 85 4.52 -15.58 -6.51
C ASN A 85 3.74 -16.21 -5.35
N CYS A 86 3.17 -17.39 -5.53
CA CYS A 86 2.54 -18.18 -4.47
C CYS A 86 3.28 -19.50 -4.27
N ILE A 87 3.49 -19.90 -3.02
CA ILE A 87 4.32 -21.07 -2.66
C ILE A 87 3.72 -22.37 -3.23
N ASN A 88 2.40 -22.51 -3.18
CA ASN A 88 1.66 -23.66 -3.70
C ASN A 88 0.46 -23.17 -4.53
N PRO A 89 0.59 -23.08 -5.86
CA PRO A 89 -0.46 -22.55 -6.73
C PRO A 89 -1.73 -23.43 -6.82
N GLN A 90 -1.70 -24.65 -6.26
CA GLN A 90 -2.87 -25.54 -6.17
C GLN A 90 -3.67 -25.36 -4.88
N ASP A 91 -3.11 -24.65 -3.90
CA ASP A 91 -3.80 -24.33 -2.66
C ASP A 91 -4.48 -22.96 -2.79
N PRO A 92 -5.83 -22.88 -2.73
CA PRO A 92 -6.53 -21.61 -2.80
C PRO A 92 -6.14 -20.62 -1.69
N ASN A 93 -5.58 -21.09 -0.57
CA ASN A 93 -5.12 -20.27 0.56
C ASN A 93 -3.59 -20.18 0.62
N SER A 94 -2.90 -20.44 -0.49
CA SER A 94 -1.46 -20.37 -0.55
C SER A 94 -0.92 -19.03 -0.05
N VAL A 95 0.21 -19.09 0.65
CA VAL A 95 0.98 -17.89 0.98
C VAL A 95 1.65 -17.39 -0.29
N CYS A 96 1.34 -16.15 -0.65
CA CYS A 96 1.95 -15.42 -1.74
C CYS A 96 2.91 -14.34 -1.22
N PHE A 97 3.80 -13.87 -2.08
CA PHE A 97 4.84 -12.93 -1.72
C PHE A 97 5.20 -11.98 -2.85
N VAL A 98 5.80 -10.84 -2.51
CA VAL A 98 6.46 -9.95 -3.45
C VAL A 98 7.72 -9.38 -2.82
N ASP A 99 8.79 -9.34 -3.60
CA ASP A 99 10.02 -8.65 -3.25
C ASP A 99 10.00 -7.25 -3.88
N TRP A 100 10.32 -6.24 -3.09
CA TRP A 100 10.33 -4.86 -3.53
C TRP A 100 11.39 -4.05 -2.78
N LYS A 101 11.84 -2.94 -3.37
CA LYS A 101 12.92 -2.13 -2.80
C LYS A 101 12.38 -0.96 -2.00
N ILE A 102 13.01 -0.69 -0.86
CA ILE A 102 12.77 0.52 -0.09
C ILE A 102 13.17 1.74 -0.93
N PRO A 103 12.28 2.75 -1.09
CA PRO A 103 12.59 3.94 -1.87
C PRO A 103 13.83 4.67 -1.33
N THR A 104 14.75 5.03 -2.21
CA THR A 104 16.00 5.71 -1.85
C THR A 104 15.83 7.18 -1.48
N VAL A 105 14.62 7.73 -1.68
CA VAL A 105 14.25 9.11 -1.32
C VAL A 105 13.92 9.26 0.18
N LEU A 106 13.77 8.15 0.91
CA LEU A 106 13.45 8.19 2.33
C LEU A 106 14.65 8.64 3.17
N VAL A 107 14.38 9.35 4.26
CA VAL A 107 15.41 9.89 5.15
C VAL A 107 15.65 8.89 6.29
N PRO A 108 16.91 8.49 6.54
CA PRO A 108 17.31 7.69 7.71
C PRO A 108 16.83 8.25 9.05
N ASN A 109 16.69 7.37 10.05
CA ASN A 109 16.15 7.63 11.39
C ASN A 109 14.70 8.13 11.43
N ASN A 110 13.92 7.85 10.39
CA ASN A 110 12.50 8.21 10.31
C ASN A 110 11.64 6.95 10.12
N THR A 111 10.40 6.99 10.62
CA THR A 111 9.40 5.95 10.36
C THR A 111 8.40 6.44 9.33
N TYR A 112 8.09 5.60 8.34
CA TYR A 112 7.14 5.90 7.27
C TYR A 112 6.03 4.85 7.24
N SER A 113 4.81 5.29 6.94
CA SER A 113 3.68 4.41 6.65
C SER A 113 3.66 3.99 5.19
N PHE A 114 3.57 2.69 5.01
CA PHE A 114 3.34 1.99 3.77
C PHE A 114 1.95 1.37 3.82
N PHE A 115 1.36 1.14 2.65
CA PHE A 115 0.15 0.35 2.55
C PHE A 115 0.10 -0.33 1.20
N TRP A 116 -0.56 -1.46 1.13
CA TRP A 116 -0.94 -2.02 -0.16
C TRP A 116 -2.43 -1.79 -0.40
N ILE A 117 -2.77 -1.62 -1.68
CA ILE A 117 -4.13 -1.53 -2.18
C ILE A 117 -4.31 -2.59 -3.26
N TRP A 118 -5.44 -3.29 -3.21
CA TRP A 118 -5.85 -4.26 -4.21
C TRP A 118 -7.29 -4.00 -4.60
N ASN A 119 -7.47 -3.66 -5.87
CA ASN A 119 -8.79 -3.54 -6.47
C ASN A 119 -9.20 -4.94 -6.96
N PHE A 120 -10.19 -5.54 -6.30
CA PHE A 120 -10.71 -6.84 -6.69
C PHE A 120 -11.80 -6.65 -7.76
N ASP A 121 -11.37 -6.62 -9.02
CA ASP A 121 -12.24 -6.30 -10.15
C ASP A 121 -13.26 -7.40 -10.51
N PHE A 122 -13.36 -8.48 -9.72
CA PHE A 122 -14.20 -9.64 -10.02
C PHE A 122 -15.54 -9.68 -9.28
N ASN A 123 -15.81 -8.75 -8.37
CA ASN A 123 -17.11 -8.69 -7.73
C ASN A 123 -17.94 -7.49 -8.24
N PRO A 124 -19.28 -7.62 -8.34
CA PRO A 124 -20.14 -6.51 -8.78
C PRO A 124 -20.14 -5.31 -7.83
N ALA A 125 -19.66 -5.49 -6.58
CA ALA A 125 -19.63 -4.45 -5.56
C ALA A 125 -18.38 -3.55 -5.65
N GLY A 126 -17.37 -3.90 -6.44
CA GLY A 126 -16.11 -3.15 -6.54
C GLY A 126 -15.32 -3.16 -5.25
N GLU A 127 -15.05 -4.35 -4.70
CA GLU A 127 -14.26 -4.50 -3.47
C GLU A 127 -12.83 -3.97 -3.63
N VAL A 128 -12.41 -3.18 -2.64
CA VAL A 128 -11.04 -2.68 -2.51
C VAL A 128 -10.52 -3.11 -1.16
N TYR A 129 -9.41 -3.85 -1.17
CA TYR A 129 -8.73 -4.29 0.05
C TYR A 129 -7.50 -3.45 0.28
N THR A 130 -7.25 -3.11 1.54
CA THR A 130 -6.07 -2.37 1.96
C THR A 130 -5.50 -2.94 3.26
N SER A 131 -4.19 -2.81 3.42
CA SER A 131 -3.55 -2.97 4.72
C SER A 131 -2.38 -2.00 4.85
N CYS A 132 -2.19 -1.47 6.05
CA CYS A 132 -1.15 -0.49 6.37
C CYS A 132 -0.09 -1.12 7.27
N PHE A 133 1.16 -0.71 7.08
CA PHE A 133 2.28 -1.14 7.91
C PHE A 133 3.35 -0.05 7.96
N ASP A 134 4.10 -0.02 9.06
CA ASP A 134 5.15 0.98 9.27
C ASP A 134 6.54 0.34 9.15
N ILE A 135 7.46 1.08 8.52
CA ILE A 135 8.88 0.74 8.42
C ILE A 135 9.71 1.88 8.99
N HIS A 136 10.63 1.55 9.89
CA HIS A 136 11.68 2.47 10.33
C HIS A 136 12.91 2.34 9.43
N ILE A 137 13.38 3.48 8.92
CA ILE A 137 14.52 3.56 8.01
C ILE A 137 15.78 3.91 8.81
N TYR A 138 16.84 3.10 8.68
CA TYR A 138 18.17 3.37 9.26
C TYR A 138 19.13 4.04 8.27
#